data_AF-A0A377PEK7-F1
#
_entry.id   AF-A0A377PEK7-F1
#
_cell.length_a   1.000
_cell.length_b   1.000
_cell.length_c   1.000
_cell.angle_alpha   90.00
_cell.angle_beta   90.00
_cell.angle_gamma   90.00
#
_symmetry.space_group_name_H-M   'P 1'
#
loop_
_entity.id
_entity.type
_entity.pdbx_description
1 polymer ?
#
loop_
_entity_poly.entity_id
_entity_poly.type
_entity_poly.pdbx_seq_one_letter_code
_entity_poly.pdbx_strand_id
1 'polypeptide(L)'
;MGEITAVVVRYYGGIRLGTGGLVKAYGGGVQQALKLLPVARKVPQAEYTLQCDYGLLTQVEAVIAQAGGEILQSDYAVDVLLTVSLPVLVVEDVAEKLRNMSRGSLQLHQTS
;
A
#
# COMPACT_ATOMS: atom_id res chain seq x y z
N MET A 1 0.88 4.38 -13.84
CA MET A 1 1.67 5.11 -12.84
C MET A 1 0.74 6.12 -12.20
N GLY A 2 0.49 5.97 -10.89
CA GLY A 2 -0.31 6.91 -10.11
C GLY A 2 0.61 7.79 -9.26
N GLU A 3 0.07 8.90 -8.74
CA GLU A 3 0.76 9.79 -7.78
C GLU A 3 2.05 10.45 -8.32
N ILE A 4 1.98 11.09 -9.48
CA ILE A 4 3.11 11.84 -10.05
C ILE A 4 2.66 13.24 -10.45
N THR A 5 3.40 14.26 -10.04
CA THR A 5 3.27 15.65 -10.51
C THR A 5 4.56 16.06 -11.21
N ALA A 6 4.47 16.64 -12.41
CA ALA A 6 5.63 17.11 -13.16
C ALA A 6 5.54 18.61 -13.39
N VAL A 7 6.65 19.32 -13.11
CA VAL A 7 6.79 20.75 -13.38
C VAL A 7 7.98 20.96 -14.31
N VAL A 8 7.76 21.70 -15.40
CA VAL A 8 8.83 22.06 -16.34
C VAL A 8 9.06 23.55 -16.26
N VAL A 9 10.28 23.95 -15.86
CA VAL A 9 10.69 25.35 -15.82
C VAL A 9 11.40 25.70 -17.13
N ARG A 10 10.94 26.74 -17.82
CA ARG A 10 11.56 27.24 -19.05
C ARG A 10 12.04 28.68 -18.87
N TYR A 11 13.31 28.93 -19.17
CA TYR A 11 13.87 30.28 -19.31
C TYR A 11 13.91 30.69 -20.78
N TYR A 12 13.57 31.96 -21.09
CA TYR A 12 13.47 32.46 -22.46
C TYR A 12 14.86 32.76 -23.04
N GLY A 13 15.24 32.06 -24.11
CA GLY A 13 16.57 32.14 -24.73
C GLY A 13 16.67 32.99 -26.01
N GLY A 14 15.72 33.90 -26.27
CA GLY A 14 15.82 34.85 -27.40
C GLY A 14 15.10 34.47 -28.71
N ILE A 15 14.54 33.25 -28.83
CA ILE A 15 13.76 32.82 -30.00
C ILE A 15 12.40 32.26 -29.55
N ARG A 16 11.32 32.72 -30.20
CA ARG A 16 9.95 32.22 -29.97
C ARG A 16 9.78 30.86 -30.64
N LEU A 17 9.49 29.83 -29.85
CA LEU A 17 9.01 28.55 -30.37
C LEU A 17 7.53 28.70 -30.73
N GLY A 18 7.13 28.27 -31.93
CA GLY A 18 5.73 28.13 -32.29
C GLY A 18 5.02 27.06 -31.43
N THR A 19 3.70 27.01 -31.47
CA THR A 19 2.85 26.12 -30.65
C THR A 19 3.30 24.65 -30.66
N GLY A 20 3.69 24.11 -31.82
CA GLY A 20 4.21 22.73 -31.92
C GLY A 20 5.58 22.51 -31.27
N GLY A 21 6.43 23.55 -31.21
CA GLY A 21 7.73 23.49 -30.55
C GLY A 21 7.63 23.46 -29.01
N LEU A 22 6.61 24.12 -28.45
CA LEU A 22 6.32 24.07 -27.02
C LEU A 22 5.83 22.69 -26.59
N VAL A 23 4.88 22.11 -27.32
CA VAL A 23 4.33 20.77 -27.01
C VAL A 23 5.44 19.72 -27.02
N LYS A 24 6.35 19.74 -28.01
CA LYS A 24 7.50 18.83 -28.06
C LYS A 24 8.49 19.03 -26.91
N ALA A 25 8.79 20.27 -26.55
CA ALA A 25 9.76 20.56 -25.48
C ALA A 25 9.23 20.12 -24.09
N TYR A 26 7.98 20.45 -23.78
CA TYR A 26 7.37 20.09 -22.50
C TYR A 26 7.06 18.59 -22.41
N GLY A 27 6.43 18.02 -23.44
CA GLY A 27 6.12 16.59 -23.46
C GLY A 27 7.37 15.71 -23.51
N GLY A 28 8.39 16.11 -24.29
CA GLY A 28 9.66 15.40 -24.40
C GLY A 28 10.44 15.42 -23.09
N GLY A 29 10.53 16.56 -22.41
CA GLY A 29 11.21 16.68 -21.11
C GLY A 29 10.60 15.78 -20.04
N VAL A 30 9.26 15.76 -19.94
CA VAL A 30 8.55 14.88 -18.99
C VAL A 30 8.72 13.41 -19.35
N GLN A 31 8.63 13.02 -20.63
CA GLN A 31 8.87 11.64 -21.05
C GLN A 31 10.28 11.15 -20.72
N GLN A 32 11.28 11.99 -20.91
CA GLN A 32 12.67 11.63 -20.63
C GLN A 32 12.90 11.45 -19.12
N ALA A 33 12.30 12.32 -18.29
CA ALA A 33 12.34 12.21 -16.84
C ALA A 33 11.59 10.95 -16.34
N LEU A 34 10.41 10.64 -16.89
CA LEU A 34 9.63 9.46 -16.51
C LEU A 34 10.36 8.14 -16.82
N LYS A 35 11.19 8.08 -17.86
CA LYS A 35 12.00 6.89 -18.19
C LYS A 35 13.10 6.62 -17.17
N LEU A 36 13.55 7.64 -16.45
CA LEU A 36 14.62 7.56 -15.45
C LEU A 36 14.07 7.44 -14.03
N LEU A 37 12.74 7.57 -13.85
CA LEU A 37 12.11 7.56 -12.55
C LEU A 37 12.03 6.12 -12.03
N PRO A 38 12.61 5.80 -10.86
CA PRO A 38 12.39 4.52 -10.22
C PRO A 38 10.91 4.42 -9.84
N VAL A 39 10.27 3.33 -10.27
CA VAL A 39 8.87 3.04 -9.94
C VAL A 39 8.75 1.88 -8.98
N ALA A 40 7.98 2.08 -7.92
CA ALA A 40 7.57 1.03 -7.02
C ALA A 40 6.13 0.62 -7.31
N ARG A 41 5.85 -0.67 -7.17
CA ARG A 41 4.48 -1.19 -7.25
C ARG A 41 3.76 -0.81 -5.96
N LYS A 42 2.75 0.07 -6.06
CA LYS A 42 1.84 0.35 -4.94
C LYS A 42 0.82 -0.78 -4.86
N VAL A 43 0.84 -1.53 -3.77
CA VAL A 43 -0.16 -2.55 -3.48
C VAL A 43 -1.22 -1.90 -2.59
N PRO A 44 -2.50 -1.89 -2.97
CA PRO A 44 -3.55 -1.34 -2.11
C PRO A 44 -3.60 -2.16 -0.82
N GLN A 45 -3.51 -1.46 0.30
CA GLN A 45 -3.72 -2.03 1.62
C GLN A 45 -5.05 -1.53 2.19
N ALA A 46 -5.68 -2.36 3.02
CA ALA A 46 -6.88 -2.03 3.77
C ALA A 46 -6.70 -2.42 5.24
N GLU A 47 -7.39 -1.70 6.11
CA GLU A 47 -7.35 -1.92 7.55
C GLU A 47 -8.40 -2.93 7.99
N TYR A 48 -7.98 -3.84 8.87
CA TYR A 48 -8.82 -4.86 9.47
C TYR A 48 -8.56 -4.93 10.97
N THR A 49 -9.56 -5.35 11.72
CA THR A 49 -9.44 -5.68 13.14
C THR A 49 -9.62 -7.18 13.35
N LEU A 50 -8.87 -7.75 14.29
CA LEU A 50 -9.11 -9.10 14.79
C LEU A 50 -8.94 -9.15 16.31
N GLN A 51 -9.71 -10.02 16.95
CA GLN A 51 -9.60 -10.29 18.38
C GLN A 51 -9.01 -11.69 18.57
N CYS A 52 -7.97 -11.82 19.38
CA CYS A 52 -7.30 -13.09 19.63
C CYS A 52 -6.83 -13.24 21.08
N ASP A 53 -6.71 -14.48 21.54
CA ASP A 53 -6.10 -14.79 22.82
C ASP A 53 -4.58 -14.58 22.76
N TYR A 54 -3.96 -14.28 23.91
CA TYR A 54 -2.51 -14.15 24.05
C TYR A 54 -1.73 -15.38 23.53
N GLY A 55 -2.31 -16.59 23.63
CA GLY A 55 -1.70 -17.81 23.12
C GLY A 55 -1.59 -17.90 21.60
N LEU A 56 -2.41 -17.14 20.87
CA LEU A 56 -2.42 -17.09 19.41
C LEU A 56 -1.71 -15.85 18.86
N LEU A 57 -1.49 -14.82 19.68
CA LEU A 57 -0.89 -13.54 19.29
C LEU A 57 0.35 -13.71 18.41
N THR A 58 1.37 -14.45 18.87
CA THR A 58 2.62 -14.62 18.11
C THR A 58 2.41 -15.31 16.75
N GLN A 59 1.45 -16.22 16.65
CA GLN A 59 1.13 -16.88 15.38
C GLN A 59 0.41 -15.92 14.43
N VAL A 60 -0.51 -15.11 14.96
CA VAL A 60 -1.21 -14.07 14.21
C VAL A 60 -0.23 -13.05 13.66
N GLU A 61 0.68 -12.53 14.50
CA GLU A 61 1.74 -11.60 14.10
C GLU A 61 2.60 -12.16 12.96
N ALA A 62 2.98 -13.44 13.07
CA ALA A 62 3.78 -14.10 12.05
C ALA A 62 3.02 -14.25 10.71
N VAL A 63 1.72 -14.55 10.73
CA VAL A 63 0.92 -14.66 9.51
C VAL A 63 0.72 -13.32 8.84
N ILE A 64 0.46 -12.25 9.60
CA ILE A 64 0.33 -10.89 9.06
C ILE A 64 1.63 -10.47 8.38
N ALA A 65 2.77 -10.65 9.08
CA ALA A 65 4.07 -10.30 8.54
C ALA A 65 4.43 -11.10 7.26
N GLN A 66 4.14 -12.40 7.22
CA GLN A 66 4.37 -13.24 6.03
C GLN A 66 3.50 -12.84 4.84
N ALA A 67 2.32 -12.27 5.09
CA ALA A 67 1.43 -11.76 4.05
C ALA A 67 1.81 -10.36 3.55
N GLY A 68 2.88 -9.75 4.10
CA GLY A 68 3.27 -8.36 3.80
C GLY A 68 2.31 -7.34 4.39
N GLY A 69 1.61 -7.71 5.47
CA GLY A 69 0.82 -6.80 6.28
C GLY A 69 1.61 -6.23 7.46
N GLU A 70 1.03 -5.22 8.09
CA GLU A 70 1.60 -4.51 9.23
C GLU A 70 0.59 -4.44 10.37
N ILE A 71 1.06 -4.44 11.61
CA ILE A 71 0.21 -4.20 12.79
C ILE A 71 0.24 -2.71 13.07
N LEU A 72 -0.92 -2.07 13.00
CA LEU A 72 -1.09 -0.63 13.22
C LEU A 72 -1.30 -0.32 14.70
N GLN A 73 -2.05 -1.17 15.41
CA GLN A 73 -2.36 -1.00 16.82
C GLN A 73 -2.58 -2.36 17.49
N SER A 74 -2.19 -2.46 18.77
CA SER A 74 -2.42 -3.62 19.62
C SER A 74 -2.97 -3.16 20.97
N ASP A 75 -4.23 -3.50 21.25
CA ASP A 75 -4.88 -3.23 22.53
C ASP A 75 -4.94 -4.51 23.36
N TYR A 76 -4.19 -4.51 24.46
CA TYR A 76 -4.05 -5.66 25.36
C TYR A 76 -5.04 -5.55 26.52
N ALA A 77 -6.14 -6.29 26.47
CA ALA A 77 -7.15 -6.36 27.53
C ALA A 77 -7.32 -7.82 28.01
N VAL A 78 -8.56 -8.27 28.26
CA VAL A 78 -8.86 -9.70 28.52
C VAL A 78 -8.44 -10.53 27.30
N ASP A 79 -8.78 -10.04 26.12
CA ASP A 79 -8.29 -10.53 24.83
C ASP A 79 -7.46 -9.44 24.16
N VAL A 80 -6.67 -9.81 23.16
CA VAL A 80 -5.86 -8.87 22.38
C VAL A 80 -6.64 -8.45 21.14
N LEU A 81 -6.95 -7.16 21.02
CA LEU A 81 -7.52 -6.57 19.82
C LEU A 81 -6.38 -5.99 18.97
N LEU A 82 -6.25 -6.47 17.74
CA LEU A 82 -5.25 -6.03 16.78
C LEU A 82 -5.92 -5.27 15.65
N THR A 83 -5.37 -4.11 15.30
CA THR A 83 -5.66 -3.40 14.05
C THR A 83 -4.49 -3.61 13.12
N VAL A 84 -4.77 -4.11 11.91
CA VAL A 84 -3.76 -4.58 10.96
C VAL A 84 -4.03 -4.01 9.58
N SER A 85 -2.97 -3.62 8.88
CA SER A 85 -3.02 -3.25 7.46
C SER A 85 -2.63 -4.47 6.63
N LEU A 86 -3.49 -4.90 5.71
CA LEU A 86 -3.23 -6.05 4.85
C LEU A 86 -3.39 -5.68 3.37
N PRO A 87 -2.56 -6.23 2.47
CA PRO A 87 -2.81 -6.13 1.05
C PRO A 87 -4.18 -6.73 0.70
N VAL A 88 -5.00 -5.97 -0.02
CA VAL A 88 -6.38 -6.39 -0.37
C VAL A 88 -6.40 -7.70 -1.16
N LEU A 89 -5.32 -8.00 -1.88
CA LEU A 89 -5.20 -9.21 -2.70
C LEU A 89 -4.94 -10.50 -1.91
N VAL A 90 -4.55 -10.41 -0.63
CA VAL A 90 -4.18 -11.58 0.18
C VAL A 90 -5.09 -11.75 1.40
N VAL A 91 -6.13 -10.92 1.53
CA VAL A 91 -6.98 -10.91 2.72
C VAL A 91 -7.73 -12.23 2.88
N GLU A 92 -8.26 -12.80 1.79
CA GLU A 92 -8.97 -14.09 1.84
C GLU A 92 -8.04 -15.22 2.30
N ASP A 93 -6.83 -15.29 1.73
CA ASP A 93 -5.83 -16.30 2.10
C ASP A 93 -5.41 -16.18 3.57
N VAL A 94 -5.26 -14.95 4.06
CA VAL A 94 -4.93 -14.68 5.47
C VAL A 94 -6.09 -15.07 6.37
N ALA A 95 -7.33 -14.71 5.99
CA ALA A 95 -8.53 -15.06 6.76
C ALA A 95 -8.69 -16.59 6.88
N GLU A 96 -8.44 -17.34 5.80
CA GLU A 96 -8.47 -18.81 5.84
C GLU A 96 -7.37 -19.38 6.74
N LYS A 97 -6.13 -18.87 6.64
CA LYS A 97 -5.03 -19.31 7.51
C LYS A 97 -5.32 -19.07 8.99
N LEU A 98 -5.84 -17.89 9.33
CA LEU A 98 -6.21 -17.54 10.70
C LEU A 98 -7.33 -18.45 11.22
N ARG A 99 -8.36 -18.73 10.41
CA ARG A 99 -9.42 -19.69 10.79
C ARG A 99 -8.88 -21.10 11.00
N ASN A 100 -7.99 -21.57 10.13
CA ASN A 100 -7.43 -22.92 10.21
C ASN A 100 -6.58 -23.12 11.47
N MET A 101 -5.73 -22.15 11.83
CA MET A 101 -4.91 -22.27 13.05
C MET A 101 -5.72 -22.16 14.33
N SER A 102 -6.84 -21.42 14.29
CA SER A 102 -7.63 -21.15 15.48
C SER A 102 -8.86 -22.06 15.63
N ARG A 103 -8.99 -23.08 14.77
CA ARG A 103 -10.17 -23.96 14.71
C ARG A 103 -11.49 -23.18 14.52
N GLY A 104 -11.42 -22.06 13.79
CA GLY A 104 -12.57 -21.22 13.43
C GLY A 104 -12.90 -20.07 14.39
N SER A 105 -12.14 -19.89 15.48
CA SER A 105 -12.40 -18.82 16.45
C SER A 105 -11.97 -17.41 16.00
N LEU A 106 -11.02 -17.27 15.07
CA LEU A 106 -10.48 -15.99 14.62
C LEU A 106 -11.22 -15.51 13.37
N GLN A 107 -11.62 -14.25 13.37
CA GLN A 107 -12.25 -13.57 12.24
C GLN A 107 -11.64 -12.20 12.02
N LEU A 108 -11.38 -11.87 10.77
CA LEU A 108 -10.99 -10.53 10.33
C LEU A 108 -12.26 -9.73 10.05
N HIS A 109 -12.36 -8.54 10.64
CA HIS A 109 -13.40 -7.57 10.37
C HIS A 109 -12.78 -6.36 9.68
N GLN A 110 -13.37 -5.89 8.58
CA GLN A 110 -12.87 -4.71 7.89
C GLN A 110 -13.21 -3.44 8.68
N THR A 111 -12.22 -2.59 8.91
CA THR A 111 -12.43 -1.27 9.51
C THR A 111 -13.02 -0.34 8.44
N SER A 112 -14.16 0.31 8.73
CA SER A 112 -14.82 1.25 7.81
C SER A 112 -14.13 2.61 7.74
#